data_AF-K6HA17-F1
#
_entry.id   AF-K6HA17-F1
#
_cell.length_a   1.000
_cell.length_b   1.000
_cell.length_c   1.000
_cell.angle_alpha   90.00
_cell.angle_beta   90.00
_cell.angle_gamma   90.00
#
_symmetry.space_group_name_H-M   'P 1'
#
loop_
_entity.id
_entity.type
_entity.pdbx_description
1 polymer ?
#
loop_
_entity_poly.entity_id
_entity_poly.type
_entity_poly.pdbx_seq_one_letter_code
_entity_poly.pdbx_strand_id
1 'polypeptide(L)'
;MPRESKFDAMKLRTMITEGKNAQQIMGALGVEKGTLKAHLLKLMQMDEKFYKIEGMDARAVSGSAKFGTTGLRLSPTLLANYGFSQGDEFKVSCLEEGKIVLEKK
;
A
#
# COMPACT_ATOMS: atom_id res chain seq x y z
N MET A 1 21.07 -19.42 7.19
CA MET A 1 20.33 -18.71 8.26
C MET A 1 18.88 -18.58 7.82
N PRO A 2 17.90 -19.19 8.51
CA PRO A 2 16.50 -18.99 8.17
C PRO A 2 16.11 -17.55 8.54
N ARG A 3 15.64 -16.78 7.54
CA ARG A 3 15.07 -15.44 7.75
C ARG A 3 13.73 -15.65 8.44
N GLU A 4 13.70 -15.60 9.76
CA GLU A 4 12.47 -15.48 10.53
C GLU A 4 11.73 -14.23 10.02
N SER A 5 10.75 -14.46 9.14
CA SER A 5 9.78 -13.44 8.75
C SER A 5 9.02 -13.13 10.03
N LYS A 6 9.42 -12.06 10.72
CA LYS A 6 8.79 -11.57 11.95
C LYS A 6 7.36 -11.19 11.63
N PHE A 7 6.46 -12.17 11.72
CA PHE A 7 5.03 -11.97 11.67
C PHE A 7 4.61 -11.29 12.97
N ASP A 8 4.57 -9.96 12.97
CA ASP A 8 4.07 -9.16 14.07
C ASP A 8 2.54 -9.05 14.01
N ALA A 9 1.85 -10.08 14.51
CA ALA A 9 0.39 -10.14 14.58
C ALA A 9 -0.22 -8.88 15.25
N MET A 10 0.40 -8.42 16.35
CA MET A 10 -0.04 -7.24 17.09
C MET A 10 0.03 -5.97 16.23
N LYS A 11 1.13 -5.79 15.48
CA LYS A 11 1.35 -4.63 14.62
C LYS A 11 0.37 -4.62 13.45
N LEU A 12 0.15 -5.79 12.84
CA LEU A 12 -0.86 -5.96 11.79
C LEU A 12 -2.26 -5.62 12.31
N ARG A 13 -2.66 -6.14 13.48
CA ARG A 13 -3.96 -5.85 14.11
C ARG A 13 -4.16 -4.36 14.37
N THR A 14 -3.16 -3.70 14.92
CA THR A 14 -3.20 -2.25 15.18
C THR A 14 -3.39 -1.47 13.87
N MET A 15 -2.61 -1.77 12.84
CA MET A 15 -2.74 -1.07 11.55
C MET A 15 -4.09 -1.27 10.87
N ILE A 16 -4.67 -2.48 10.97
CA ILE A 16 -6.02 -2.76 10.46
C ILE A 16 -7.06 -1.95 11.24
N THR A 17 -6.91 -1.89 12.57
CA THR A 17 -7.82 -1.14 13.45
C THR A 17 -7.72 0.37 13.23
N GLU A 18 -6.54 0.88 12.90
CA GLU A 18 -6.31 2.27 12.48
C GLU A 18 -6.89 2.59 11.09
N GLY A 19 -7.44 1.61 10.36
CA GLY A 19 -8.01 1.81 9.02
C GLY A 19 -6.97 1.95 7.91
N LYS A 20 -5.72 1.50 8.13
CA LYS A 20 -4.67 1.57 7.09
C LYS A 20 -4.99 0.64 5.93
N ASN A 21 -4.69 1.10 4.72
CA ASN A 21 -4.90 0.31 3.51
C ASN A 21 -3.79 -0.74 3.29
N ALA A 22 -4.05 -1.71 2.41
CA ALA A 22 -3.11 -2.80 2.14
C ALA A 22 -1.72 -2.30 1.70
N GLN A 23 -1.64 -1.21 0.94
CA GLN A 23 -0.36 -0.65 0.46
C GLN A 23 0.46 -0.03 1.59
N GLN A 24 -0.19 0.68 2.50
CA GLN A 24 0.46 1.24 3.71
C GLN A 24 0.94 0.13 4.64
N ILE A 25 0.13 -0.91 4.83
CA ILE A 25 0.50 -2.06 5.68
C ILE A 25 1.67 -2.83 5.06
N MET A 26 1.64 -3.08 3.74
CA MET A 26 2.74 -3.70 3.00
C MET A 26 4.03 -2.89 3.13
N GLY A 27 3.96 -1.56 2.96
CA GLY A 27 5.11 -0.67 3.11
C GLY A 27 5.67 -0.62 4.53
N ALA A 28 4.80 -0.59 5.54
CA ALA A 28 5.21 -0.51 6.94
C ALA A 28 5.73 -1.83 7.52
N LEU A 29 5.32 -2.97 6.94
CA LEU A 29 5.81 -4.30 7.27
C LEU A 29 6.96 -4.75 6.36
N GLY A 30 7.19 -4.07 5.23
CA GLY A 30 8.15 -4.49 4.22
C GLY A 30 7.80 -5.83 3.57
N VAL A 31 6.50 -6.15 3.47
CA VAL A 31 6.02 -7.44 2.95
C VAL A 31 5.23 -7.26 1.65
N GLU A 32 5.28 -8.27 0.79
CA GLU A 32 4.48 -8.31 -0.43
C GLU A 32 3.03 -8.70 -0.16
N LYS A 33 2.14 -8.44 -1.13
CA LYS A 33 0.70 -8.70 -1.02
C LYS A 33 0.38 -10.15 -0.67
N GLY A 34 1.11 -11.11 -1.25
CA GLY A 34 0.94 -12.54 -0.96
C GLY A 34 1.23 -12.86 0.50
N THR A 35 2.34 -12.33 1.02
CA THR A 35 2.74 -12.49 2.42
C THR A 35 1.76 -11.81 3.37
N LEU A 36 1.31 -10.59 3.04
CA LEU A 36 0.27 -9.90 3.82
C LEU A 36 -1.04 -10.69 3.86
N LYS A 37 -1.42 -11.35 2.76
CA LYS A 37 -2.61 -12.23 2.71
C LYS A 37 -2.48 -13.43 3.63
N ALA A 38 -1.32 -14.09 3.63
CA ALA A 38 -1.03 -15.18 4.55
C ALA A 38 -1.04 -14.72 6.02
N HIS A 39 -0.46 -13.54 6.29
CA HIS A 39 -0.41 -12.94 7.63
C HIS A 39 -1.80 -12.56 8.15
N LEU A 40 -2.65 -11.96 7.31
CA LEU A 40 -4.03 -11.65 7.67
C LEU A 40 -4.83 -12.92 7.95
N LEU A 41 -4.71 -13.94 7.11
CA LEU A 41 -5.43 -15.19 7.29
C LEU A 41 -5.04 -15.88 8.60
N LYS A 42 -3.74 -15.85 8.94
CA LYS A 42 -3.24 -16.34 10.23
C LYS A 42 -3.77 -15.51 11.41
N LEU A 43 -3.82 -14.19 11.27
CA LEU A 43 -4.41 -13.30 12.29
C LEU A 43 -5.90 -13.61 12.51
N MET A 44 -6.68 -13.79 11.43
CA MET A 44 -8.10 -14.14 11.51
C MET A 44 -8.32 -15.48 12.20
N GLN A 45 -7.47 -16.47 11.95
CA GLN A 45 -7.53 -17.78 12.60
C GLN A 45 -7.19 -17.70 14.10
N MET A 46 -6.26 -16.83 14.49
CA MET A 46 -5.86 -16.66 15.90
C MET A 46 -6.90 -15.88 16.71
N ASP A 47 -7.45 -14.82 16.14
CA ASP A 47 -8.43 -13.95 16.82
C ASP A 47 -9.88 -14.43 16.62
N GLU A 48 -10.10 -15.49 15.82
CA GLU A 48 -11.41 -15.96 15.34
C GLU A 48 -12.29 -14.80 14.84
N LYS A 49 -11.67 -13.79 14.23
CA LYS A 49 -12.32 -12.57 13.74
C LYS A 49 -12.01 -12.32 12.29
N PHE A 50 -13.02 -11.81 11.60
CA PHE A 50 -12.87 -11.38 10.22
C PHE A 50 -12.37 -9.95 10.14
N TYR A 51 -11.17 -9.77 9.61
CA TYR A 51 -10.55 -8.46 9.39
C TYR A 51 -10.65 -8.06 7.91
N LYS A 52 -11.24 -6.90 7.61
CA LYS A 52 -11.29 -6.38 6.22
C LYS A 52 -10.26 -5.28 6.05
N ILE A 53 -9.34 -5.46 5.10
CA ILE A 53 -8.36 -4.44 4.71
C ILE A 53 -8.76 -3.86 3.36
N GLU A 54 -8.90 -2.54 3.27
CA GLU A 54 -9.15 -1.87 2.00
C GLU A 54 -7.95 -2.00 1.05
N GLY A 55 -8.23 -2.30 -0.22
CA GLY A 55 -7.21 -2.58 -1.23
C GLY A 55 -6.65 -4.02 -1.23
N MET A 56 -7.13 -4.90 -0.34
CA MET A 56 -6.66 -6.28 -0.28
C MET A 56 -7.28 -7.18 -1.36
N ASP A 57 -8.58 -7.03 -1.61
CA ASP A 57 -9.33 -7.77 -2.64
C ASP A 57 -9.21 -7.12 -4.03
N ALA A 58 -8.92 -5.81 -4.08
CA ALA A 58 -8.61 -5.13 -5.32
C ALA A 58 -7.43 -5.85 -5.99
N ARG A 59 -7.65 -6.45 -7.17
CA ARG A 59 -6.55 -6.89 -8.05
C ARG A 59 -5.58 -5.72 -8.08
N ALA A 60 -4.40 -5.91 -7.48
CA ALA A 60 -3.34 -4.92 -7.55
C ALA A 60 -2.83 -5.00 -8.99
N VAL A 61 -3.56 -4.35 -9.91
CA VAL A 61 -3.03 -4.02 -11.21
C VAL A 61 -1.84 -3.14 -10.88
N SER A 62 -0.63 -3.67 -11.08
CA SER A 62 0.60 -3.14 -10.51
C SER A 62 0.65 -1.61 -10.66
N GLY A 63 0.36 -0.90 -9.57
CA GLY A 63 0.44 0.55 -9.49
C GLY A 63 1.89 1.01 -9.40
N SER A 64 2.80 0.39 -10.14
CA SER A 64 4.16 0.90 -10.22
C SER A 64 4.12 2.14 -11.09
N ALA A 65 4.71 3.24 -10.62
CA ALA A 65 5.01 4.35 -11.50
C ALA A 65 5.90 3.82 -12.64
N LYS A 66 5.47 4.01 -13.89
CA LYS A 66 6.21 3.51 -15.05
C LYS A 66 6.99 4.66 -15.67
N PHE A 67 8.29 4.46 -15.83
CA PHE A 67 9.14 5.34 -16.61
C PHE A 67 9.08 4.90 -18.07
N GLY A 68 8.52 5.74 -18.93
CA GLY A 68 8.49 5.54 -20.37
C GLY A 68 9.41 6.52 -21.09
N THR A 69 9.54 6.34 -22.40
CA THR A 69 10.30 7.24 -23.29
C THR A 69 9.80 8.69 -23.26
N THR A 70 8.51 8.91 -22.93
CA THR A 70 7.89 10.22 -22.78
C THR A 70 7.81 10.73 -21.33
N GLY A 71 8.39 10.01 -20.36
CA GLY A 71 8.47 10.45 -18.96
C GLY A 71 7.74 9.54 -17.96
N LEU A 72 7.36 10.14 -16.82
CA LEU A 72 6.72 9.45 -15.69
C LEU A 72 5.22 9.23 -15.96
N ARG A 73 4.79 7.97 -16.04
CA ARG A 73 3.38 7.60 -16.18
C ARG A 73 2.83 7.09 -14.85
N LEU A 74 1.93 7.86 -14.27
CA LEU A 74 1.13 7.49 -13.10
C LEU A 74 -0.24 6.99 -13.58
N SER A 75 -0.59 5.75 -13.25
CA SER A 75 -1.91 5.20 -13.64
C SER A 75 -3.01 5.71 -12.71
N PRO A 76 -4.26 5.84 -13.17
CA PRO A 76 -5.39 6.25 -12.31
C PRO A 76 -5.54 5.38 -11.07
N THR A 77 -5.35 4.07 -11.22
CA THR A 77 -5.37 3.10 -10.12
C THR A 77 -4.27 3.35 -9.09
N LEU A 78 -3.09 3.80 -9.53
CA LEU A 78 -2.00 4.17 -8.63
C LEU A 78 -2.34 5.43 -7.84
N LEU A 79 -2.84 6.46 -8.53
CA LEU A 79 -3.27 7.71 -7.91
C LEU A 79 -4.39 7.47 -6.87
N ALA A 80 -5.36 6.61 -7.20
CA ALA A 80 -6.42 6.19 -6.26
C ALA A 80 -5.86 5.52 -5.00
N ASN A 81 -4.82 4.69 -5.11
CA ASN A 81 -4.18 4.09 -3.94
C ASN A 81 -3.50 5.12 -3.02
N TYR A 82 -3.13 6.28 -3.56
CA TYR A 82 -2.57 7.40 -2.81
C TYR A 82 -3.62 8.47 -2.44
N GLY A 83 -4.91 8.18 -2.61
CA GLY A 83 -6.00 9.07 -2.21
C GLY A 83 -6.34 10.18 -3.22
N PHE A 84 -5.83 10.09 -4.45
CA PHE A 84 -6.18 10.99 -5.55
C PHE A 84 -7.31 10.39 -6.38
N SER A 85 -8.34 11.18 -6.69
CA SER A 85 -9.45 10.81 -7.56
C SER A 85 -9.37 11.53 -8.90
N GLN A 86 -10.07 11.03 -9.91
CA GLN A 86 -10.15 11.72 -11.20
C GLN A 86 -10.86 13.07 -10.99
N GLY A 87 -10.20 14.16 -11.39
CA GLY A 87 -10.68 15.52 -11.16
C GLY A 87 -10.07 16.22 -9.95
N ASP A 88 -9.29 15.53 -9.12
CA ASP A 88 -8.49 16.18 -8.07
C ASP A 88 -7.38 17.05 -8.69
N GLU A 89 -7.24 18.27 -8.18
CA GLU A 89 -6.07 19.11 -8.42
C GLU A 89 -4.95 18.70 -7.45
N PHE A 90 -3.73 18.60 -7.98
CA PHE A 90 -2.55 18.35 -7.17
C PHE A 90 -1.42 19.28 -7.60
N LYS A 91 -0.58 19.65 -6.63
CA LYS A 91 0.63 20.42 -6.87
C LYS A 91 1.80 19.47 -7.06
N VAL A 92 2.56 19.67 -8.13
CA VAL A 92 3.82 18.97 -8.37
C VAL A 92 4.97 19.87 -7.92
N SER A 93 5.80 19.38 -7.00
CA SER A 93 6.99 20.09 -6.51
C SER A 93 8.23 19.22 -6.62
N CYS A 94 9.34 19.81 -7.07
CA CYS A 94 10.65 19.17 -7.12
C CYS A 94 11.47 19.73 -5.95
N LEU A 95 11.29 19.16 -4.75
CA LEU A 95 11.87 19.70 -3.52
C LEU A 95 13.36 19.32 -3.34
N GLU A 96 13.79 18.21 -3.95
CA GLU A 96 15.17 17.71 -3.87
C GLU A 96 15.60 17.15 -5.22
N GLU A 97 16.92 17.13 -5.48
CA GLU A 97 17.50 16.55 -6.69
C GLU A 97 17.10 15.07 -6.80
N GLY A 98 16.33 14.74 -7.85
CA GLY A 98 15.83 13.39 -8.08
C GLY A 98 14.52 13.00 -7.38
N LYS A 99 13.84 13.92 -6.67
CA LYS A 99 12.52 13.63 -6.06
C LYS A 99 11.41 14.53 -6.61
N ILE A 100 10.30 13.90 -6.98
CA ILE A 100 9.05 14.56 -7.37
C ILE A 100 8.01 14.29 -6.28
N VAL A 101 7.42 15.34 -5.74
CA VAL A 101 6.37 15.29 -4.72
C VAL A 101 5.05 15.74 -5.32
N LEU A 102 4.01 14.93 -5.14
CA LEU A 102 2.62 15.27 -5.48
C LEU A 102 1.86 15.56 -4.19
N GLU A 103 1.37 16.79 -4.06
CA GLU A 103 0.60 17.23 -2.89
C GLU A 103 -0.85 17.52 -3.30
N LYS A 104 -1.81 16.95 -2.56
CA LYS A 104 -3.24 17.17 -2.79
C LYS A 104 -3.62 18.57 -2.32
N LYS A 105 -4.38 19.28 -3.14
CA LYS A 105 -4.81 20.67 -2.86
C LYS A 105 -6.06 20.71 -1.99
#